data_AF-A0A3A8PV44-F1
#
_entry.id   AF-A0A3A8PV44-F1
#
_cell.length_a   1.000
_cell.length_b   1.000
_cell.length_c   1.000
_cell.angle_alpha   90.00
_cell.angle_beta   90.00
_cell.angle_gamma   90.00
#
_symmetry.space_group_name_H-M   'P 1'
#
loop_
_entity.id
_entity.type
_entity.pdbx_description
1 polymer ?
#
loop_
_entity_poly.entity_id
_entity_poly.type
_entity_poly.pdbx_seq_one_letter_code
_entity_poly.pdbx_strand_id
1 'polypeptide(L)'
;MSPTVKWVLGALVGLPLMCCGCGGLWFRSQFPHSEALARVVNHRQVVQTLGEPVSGGFFFSGKTQSRDDDAVAEMEIPLSGSKQDGVLQVRAVQTSKVWGFSRLRVVAQDGKVINVLAAY
;
A
#
# COMPACT_ATOMS: atom_id res chain seq x y z
N MET A 1 -48.40 -33.93 21.85
CA MET A 1 -49.01 -32.65 21.43
C MET A 1 -47.98 -31.93 20.56
N SER A 2 -48.38 -31.57 19.33
CA SER A 2 -47.73 -30.62 18.39
C SER A 2 -47.49 -29.25 19.07
N PRO A 3 -46.68 -28.28 18.54
CA PRO A 3 -46.41 -27.97 17.11
C PRO A 3 -44.94 -27.59 16.77
N THR A 4 -44.41 -27.95 15.60
CA THR A 4 -44.45 -27.20 14.32
C THR A 4 -43.64 -25.89 14.32
N VAL A 5 -42.45 -25.96 13.71
CA VAL A 5 -41.90 -25.02 12.69
C VAL A 5 -42.26 -23.54 12.87
N LYS A 6 -41.31 -22.70 13.32
CA LYS A 6 -41.44 -21.24 13.14
C LYS A 6 -40.19 -20.34 13.13
N TRP A 7 -38.96 -20.86 13.14
CA TRP A 7 -37.76 -19.99 13.14
C TRP A 7 -36.63 -20.40 12.18
N VAL A 8 -36.94 -21.12 11.10
CA VAL A 8 -35.94 -21.47 10.06
C VAL A 8 -35.74 -20.36 9.02
N LEU A 9 -36.54 -19.29 9.03
CA LEU A 9 -36.47 -18.24 8.01
C LEU A 9 -36.59 -16.86 8.65
N GLY A 10 -35.47 -16.27 9.05
CA GLY A 10 -35.45 -14.86 9.41
C GLY A 10 -34.38 -14.46 10.42
N ALA A 11 -33.12 -14.41 9.99
CA ALA A 11 -32.13 -13.39 10.40
C ALA A 11 -30.75 -13.73 9.82
N LEU A 12 -30.66 -13.75 8.48
CA LEU A 12 -29.41 -13.56 7.73
C LEU A 12 -28.96 -12.08 7.74
N VAL A 13 -29.50 -11.27 8.66
CA VAL A 13 -29.35 -9.82 8.73
C VAL A 13 -29.31 -9.46 10.21
N GLY A 14 -28.11 -9.33 10.78
CA GLY A 14 -27.97 -9.03 12.21
C GLY A 14 -26.59 -9.31 12.77
N LEU A 15 -25.61 -8.53 12.31
CA LEU A 15 -24.31 -8.35 12.94
C LEU A 15 -24.45 -8.18 14.47
N PRO A 16 -23.60 -8.82 15.29
CA PRO A 16 -22.51 -8.05 15.90
C PRO A 16 -21.20 -8.87 15.88
N LEU A 17 -20.09 -8.37 15.32
CA LEU A 17 -19.27 -7.33 15.94
C LEU A 17 -18.94 -7.68 17.41
N MET A 18 -18.23 -8.79 17.65
CA MET A 18 -17.50 -9.00 18.90
C MET A 18 -16.55 -10.19 18.84
N CYS A 19 -15.32 -9.98 19.32
CA CYS A 19 -14.42 -11.01 19.87
C CYS A 19 -13.85 -12.09 18.95
N CYS A 20 -13.19 -11.67 17.87
CA CYS A 20 -11.90 -12.26 17.54
C CYS A 20 -10.90 -11.13 17.28
N GLY A 21 -10.35 -10.60 18.37
CA GLY A 21 -9.13 -9.78 18.38
C GLY A 21 -7.89 -10.60 18.00
N CYS A 22 -8.01 -11.49 17.02
CA CYS A 22 -6.88 -12.00 16.26
C CYS A 22 -6.58 -10.92 15.22
N GLY A 23 -5.94 -9.85 15.70
CA GLY A 23 -5.51 -8.76 14.87
C GLY A 23 -4.77 -9.30 13.66
N GLY A 24 -5.19 -8.86 12.48
CA GLY A 24 -4.47 -9.05 11.21
C GLY A 24 -3.15 -8.27 11.20
N LEU A 25 -2.35 -8.48 12.23
CA LEU A 25 -1.20 -7.67 12.62
C LEU A 25 0.06 -8.53 12.78
N TRP A 26 0.21 -9.64 12.06
CA TRP A 26 1.44 -10.44 12.18
C TRP A 26 2.04 -11.00 10.88
N PHE A 27 1.56 -10.58 9.71
CA PHE A 27 2.26 -10.85 8.43
C PHE A 27 2.10 -9.68 7.44
N ARG A 28 2.81 -8.56 7.67
CA ARG A 28 3.02 -7.51 6.64
C ARG A 28 4.49 -7.38 6.19
N SER A 29 5.35 -8.29 6.61
CA SER A 29 6.79 -8.23 6.30
C SER A 29 7.14 -9.06 5.06
N GLN A 30 6.72 -8.67 3.84
CA GLN A 30 7.36 -9.24 2.64
C GLN A 30 7.57 -8.30 1.45
N PHE A 31 7.06 -7.06 1.43
CA PHE A 31 7.33 -6.19 0.26
C PHE A 31 7.49 -4.71 0.61
N PRO A 32 8.51 -4.02 0.07
CA PRO A 32 8.69 -2.57 0.21
C PRO A 32 7.51 -1.74 -0.34
N HIS A 33 6.60 -2.35 -1.12
CA HIS A 33 5.45 -1.70 -1.75
C HIS A 33 4.44 -1.10 -0.76
N SER A 34 4.02 -1.86 0.27
CA SER A 34 2.98 -1.40 1.21
C SER A 34 3.47 -0.23 2.08
N GLU A 35 4.70 -0.31 2.55
CA GLU A 35 5.37 0.74 3.33
C GLU A 35 5.61 1.99 2.47
N ALA A 36 6.08 1.82 1.23
CA ALA A 36 6.27 2.92 0.29
C ALA A 36 4.96 3.67 0.01
N LEU A 37 3.86 2.94 -0.24
CA LEU A 37 2.56 3.53 -0.48
C LEU A 37 2.04 4.29 0.74
N ALA A 38 2.14 3.71 1.94
CA ALA A 38 1.69 4.33 3.19
C ALA A 38 2.37 5.69 3.45
N ARG A 39 3.68 5.80 3.16
CA ARG A 39 4.43 7.07 3.29
C ARG A 39 3.96 8.12 2.28
N VAL A 40 3.63 7.69 1.07
CA VAL A 40 3.27 8.57 -0.04
C VAL A 40 1.87 9.16 0.14
N VAL A 41 0.90 8.36 0.59
CA VAL A 41 -0.49 8.82 0.76
C VAL A 41 -0.61 9.88 1.86
N ASN A 42 0.26 9.83 2.87
CA ASN A 42 0.28 10.82 3.97
C ASN A 42 1.19 12.03 3.69
N HIS A 43 1.91 12.06 2.56
CA HIS A 43 2.87 13.12 2.29
C HIS A 43 2.17 14.38 1.77
N ARG A 44 2.19 15.47 2.55
CA ARG A 44 1.52 16.76 2.26
C ARG A 44 1.78 17.26 0.84
N GLN A 45 3.02 17.22 0.37
CA GLN A 45 3.36 17.71 -0.98
C GLN A 45 2.81 16.81 -2.10
N VAL A 46 2.69 15.50 -1.85
CA VAL A 46 2.09 14.55 -2.81
C VAL A 46 0.60 14.81 -2.90
N VAL A 47 -0.08 14.90 -1.76
CA VAL A 47 -1.52 15.21 -1.69
C VAL A 47 -1.84 16.55 -2.34
N GLN A 48 -1.03 17.59 -2.10
CA GLN A 48 -1.23 18.90 -2.72
C GLN A 48 -1.10 18.86 -4.24
N THR A 49 -0.19 18.02 -4.76
CA THR A 49 0.13 17.91 -6.18
C THR A 49 -0.86 17.01 -6.92
N LEU A 50 -1.11 15.80 -6.42
CA LEU A 50 -1.99 14.81 -7.07
C LEU A 50 -3.48 15.03 -6.73
N GLY A 51 -3.79 15.59 -5.57
CA GLY A 51 -5.16 15.77 -5.07
C GLY A 51 -5.70 14.55 -4.31
N GLU A 52 -6.59 14.79 -3.33
CA GLU A 52 -7.25 13.70 -2.59
C GLU A 52 -8.47 13.15 -3.33
N PRO A 53 -8.75 11.83 -3.26
CA PRO A 53 -7.92 10.81 -2.62
C PRO A 53 -6.73 10.40 -3.51
N VAL A 54 -5.58 10.14 -2.89
CA VAL A 54 -4.42 9.54 -3.58
C VAL A 54 -4.48 8.03 -3.44
N SER A 55 -4.62 7.31 -4.55
CA SER A 55 -4.72 5.84 -4.58
C SER A 55 -3.64 5.24 -5.46
N GLY A 56 -3.09 4.11 -5.03
CA GLY A 56 -2.18 3.31 -5.85
C GLY A 56 -2.95 2.44 -6.84
N GLY A 57 -2.44 2.34 -8.07
CA GLY A 57 -2.97 1.45 -9.10
C GLY A 57 -2.85 -0.02 -8.71
N PHE A 58 -3.78 -0.84 -9.20
CA PHE A 58 -3.80 -2.28 -8.93
C PHE A 58 -2.66 -3.03 -9.63
N PHE A 59 -2.20 -2.50 -10.77
CA PHE A 59 -1.07 -3.02 -11.52
C PHE A 59 0.16 -2.16 -11.26
N PHE A 60 1.22 -2.76 -10.75
CA PHE A 60 2.54 -2.15 -10.62
C PHE A 60 3.55 -2.97 -11.39
N SER A 61 4.55 -2.29 -11.95
CA SER A 61 5.70 -2.95 -12.57
C SER A 61 6.84 -2.98 -11.56
N GLY A 62 7.48 -4.13 -11.41
CA GLY A 62 8.60 -4.29 -10.50
C GLY A 62 9.61 -5.28 -11.05
N LYS A 63 10.89 -4.95 -10.91
CA LYS A 63 11.98 -5.87 -11.16
C LYS A 63 12.80 -6.01 -9.89
N THR A 64 13.09 -7.24 -9.52
CA THR A 64 13.97 -7.57 -8.40
C THR A 64 15.16 -8.33 -8.94
N GLN A 65 16.35 -7.85 -8.64
CA GLN A 65 17.61 -8.51 -8.96
C GLN A 65 18.30 -8.87 -7.64
N SER A 66 18.47 -10.16 -7.38
CA SER A 66 19.21 -10.66 -6.23
C SER A 66 20.58 -11.16 -6.67
N ARG A 67 21.62 -10.79 -5.92
CA ARG A 67 22.98 -11.31 -6.09
C ARG A 67 23.52 -11.69 -4.71
N ASP A 68 23.62 -13.00 -4.48
CA ASP A 68 24.05 -13.57 -3.20
C ASP A 68 23.19 -13.08 -2.01
N ASP A 69 23.79 -12.41 -1.03
CA ASP A 69 23.11 -11.85 0.15
C ASP A 69 22.52 -10.43 -0.07
N ASP A 70 22.78 -9.84 -1.24
CA ASP A 70 22.29 -8.51 -1.60
C ASP A 70 21.14 -8.60 -2.62
N ALA A 71 20.19 -7.67 -2.53
CA ALA A 71 19.10 -7.57 -3.50
C ALA A 71 18.77 -6.12 -3.83
N VAL A 72 18.39 -5.86 -5.07
CA VAL A 72 17.90 -4.56 -5.51
C VAL A 72 16.50 -4.74 -6.07
N ALA A 73 15.55 -3.99 -5.55
CA ALA A 73 14.18 -3.95 -6.03
C ALA A 73 13.87 -2.55 -6.59
N GLU A 74 13.47 -2.50 -7.85
CA GLU A 74 12.97 -1.30 -8.51
C GLU A 74 11.51 -1.50 -8.87
N MET A 75 10.65 -0.57 -8.45
CA MET A 75 9.22 -0.64 -8.67
C MET A 75 8.67 0.71 -9.13
N GLU A 76 7.71 0.65 -10.03
CA GLU A 76 6.92 1.78 -10.47
C GLU A 76 5.45 1.47 -10.23
N ILE A 77 4.82 2.32 -9.42
CA ILE A 77 3.44 2.17 -8.99
C ILE A 77 2.67 3.38 -9.51
N PRO A 78 1.72 3.21 -10.44
CA PRO A 78 0.83 4.29 -10.85
C PRO A 78 0.07 4.83 -9.64
N LEU A 79 -0.05 6.14 -9.56
CA LEU A 79 -0.87 6.84 -8.56
C LEU A 79 -1.94 7.62 -9.28
N SER A 80 -3.16 7.57 -8.76
CA SER A 80 -4.25 8.44 -9.20
C SER A 80 -4.65 9.39 -8.09
N GLY A 81 -4.90 10.63 -8.47
CA GLY A 81 -5.39 11.68 -7.60
C GLY A 81 -6.45 12.53 -8.32
N SER A 82 -7.22 13.31 -7.56
CA SER A 82 -8.33 14.11 -8.12
C SER A 82 -7.90 15.28 -9.01
N LYS A 83 -6.65 15.75 -8.88
CA LYS A 83 -6.09 16.81 -9.73
C LYS A 83 -5.35 16.24 -10.92
N GLN A 84 -4.51 15.23 -10.69
CA GLN A 84 -3.71 14.58 -11.72
C GLN A 84 -3.17 13.24 -11.24
N ASP A 85 -2.78 12.42 -12.21
CA ASP A 85 -2.09 11.15 -11.98
C ASP A 85 -0.58 11.37 -11.76
N GLY A 86 0.09 10.32 -11.29
CA GLY A 86 1.53 10.28 -11.15
C GLY A 86 2.07 8.86 -11.10
N VAL A 87 3.38 8.73 -10.93
CA VAL A 87 4.07 7.45 -10.78
C VAL A 87 4.97 7.53 -9.56
N LEU A 88 4.75 6.61 -8.62
CA LEU A 88 5.65 6.39 -7.50
C LEU A 88 6.79 5.49 -7.95
N GLN A 89 8.00 6.04 -7.94
CA GLN A 89 9.24 5.34 -8.23
C GLN A 89 9.93 4.95 -6.93
N VAL A 90 10.07 3.65 -6.71
CA VAL A 90 10.68 3.05 -5.52
C VAL A 90 11.94 2.30 -5.93
N ARG A 91 13.04 2.55 -5.23
CA ARG A 91 14.25 1.72 -5.31
C ARG A 91 14.69 1.31 -3.92
N ALA A 92 14.55 0.03 -3.60
CA ALA A 92 14.99 -0.55 -2.35
C ALA A 92 16.25 -1.40 -2.58
N VAL A 93 17.17 -1.36 -1.62
CA VAL A 93 18.39 -2.18 -1.60
C VAL A 93 18.36 -2.99 -0.32
N GLN A 94 18.59 -4.30 -0.44
CA GLN A 94 18.78 -5.21 0.66
C GLN A 94 20.28 -5.38 0.89
N THR A 95 20.71 -5.15 2.12
CA THR A 95 22.09 -5.38 2.57
C THR A 95 22.04 -6.10 3.90
N SER A 96 22.83 -7.17 4.07
CA SER A 96 22.82 -7.99 5.29
C SER A 96 21.41 -8.46 5.67
N LYS A 97 20.59 -8.81 4.68
CA LYS A 97 19.18 -9.20 4.79
C LYS A 97 18.20 -8.10 5.24
N VAL A 98 18.65 -6.85 5.40
CA VAL A 98 17.82 -5.69 5.78
C VAL A 98 17.52 -4.82 4.56
N TRP A 99 16.24 -4.49 4.34
CA TRP A 99 15.79 -3.61 3.25
C TRP A 99 15.87 -2.14 3.64
N GLY A 100 16.54 -1.34 2.81
CA GLY A 100 16.57 0.11 2.88
C GLY A 100 16.04 0.76 1.60
N PHE A 101 15.32 1.87 1.72
CA PHE A 101 14.91 2.66 0.56
C PHE A 101 16.06 3.57 0.12
N SER A 102 16.58 3.35 -1.08
CA SER A 102 17.57 4.24 -1.72
C SER A 102 16.90 5.37 -2.52
N ARG A 103 15.66 5.14 -2.99
CA ARG A 103 14.85 6.13 -3.72
C ARG A 103 13.38 5.93 -3.39
N LEU A 104 12.70 7.00 -3.03
CA LEU A 104 11.25 7.05 -2.90
C LEU A 104 10.78 8.41 -3.40
N ARG A 105 10.29 8.48 -4.64
CA ARG A 105 9.84 9.75 -5.24
C ARG A 105 8.56 9.56 -6.04
N VAL A 106 7.73 10.58 -6.05
CA VAL A 106 6.56 10.67 -6.94
C VAL A 106 6.90 11.59 -8.10
N VAL A 107 6.63 11.14 -9.31
CA VAL A 107 6.69 11.95 -10.53
C VAL A 107 5.26 12.17 -10.99
N ALA A 108 4.76 13.39 -10.88
CA ALA A 108 3.41 13.70 -11.34
C ALA A 108 3.36 13.86 -12.86
N GLN A 109 2.16 13.81 -13.44
CA GLN A 109 1.95 13.87 -14.89
C GLN A 109 2.47 15.17 -15.53
N ASP A 110 2.47 16.28 -14.78
CA ASP A 110 3.05 17.57 -15.16
C ASP A 110 4.59 17.60 -15.13
N GLY A 111 5.25 16.49 -14.77
CA GLY A 111 6.69 16.35 -14.63
C GLY A 111 7.25 16.79 -13.27
N LYS A 112 6.41 17.26 -12.33
CA LYS A 112 6.85 17.66 -10.99
C LYS A 112 7.33 16.44 -10.20
N VAL A 113 8.55 16.53 -9.68
CA VAL A 113 9.17 15.47 -8.88
C VAL A 113 9.09 15.82 -7.39
N ILE A 114 8.62 14.88 -6.59
CA ILE A 114 8.44 15.00 -5.14
C ILE A 114 9.26 13.89 -4.49
N ASN A 115 10.30 14.25 -3.75
CA ASN A 115 11.04 13.28 -2.95
C ASN A 115 10.29 13.03 -1.64
N VAL A 116 10.06 11.76 -1.32
CA VAL A 116 9.28 11.29 -0.15
C VAL A 116 10.19 10.57 0.85
N LEU A 117 11.49 10.42 0.52
CA LEU A 117 12.48 9.99 1.50
C LEU A 117 12.59 11.07 2.58
N ALA A 118 12.45 10.66 3.84
CA ALA A 118 12.77 11.54 4.95
C ALA A 118 14.23 11.98 4.83
N ALA A 119 14.46 13.29 4.83
CA ALA A 119 15.78 13.83 5.08
C ALA A 119 16.13 13.47 6.53
N TYR A 120 17.22 12.72 6.72
CA TYR A 120 17.80 12.43 8.02
C TYR A 120 18.73 13.56 8.44
#